data_AF-Q17ZM6-F1
#
_entry.id   AF-Q17ZM6-F1
#
_cell.length_a   1.000
_cell.length_b   1.000
_cell.length_c   1.000
_cell.angle_alpha   90.00
_cell.angle_beta   90.00
_cell.angle_gamma   90.00
#
_symmetry.space_group_name_H-M   'P 1'
#
loop_
_entity.id
_entity.type
_entity.pdbx_description
1 polymer ?
#
loop_
_entity_poly.entity_id
_entity_poly.type
_entity_poly.pdbx_seq_one_letter_code
_entity_poly.pdbx_strand_id
1 'polypeptide(L)'
;MIANANKVVNQTKALNSTQESQIQNLGQFNPFNTNETAFADKMLQKRLISQSALLNLATQVANNFKSINSLQQHYMQTCLGGVGGVGHNARYSSCAKLASTLGTLENTVAYYGDQINWAETIANTLLNFSNSVDPLQNTYNFNQNAYNQMQVLHNN
;
A
#
# COMPACT_ATOMS: atom_id res chain seq x y z
N MET A 1 5.36 4.14 -20.00
CA MET A 1 6.20 4.04 -18.79
C MET A 1 6.63 5.42 -18.28
N ILE A 2 7.49 6.16 -18.98
CA ILE A 2 8.02 7.47 -18.52
C ILE A 2 6.91 8.47 -18.15
N ALA A 3 5.88 8.60 -19.00
CA ALA A 3 4.75 9.49 -18.71
C ALA A 3 4.02 9.12 -17.40
N ASN A 4 3.81 7.83 -17.14
CA ASN A 4 3.18 7.37 -15.89
C ASN A 4 4.10 7.60 -14.69
N ALA A 5 5.40 7.35 -14.82
CA ALA A 5 6.38 7.64 -13.78
C ALA A 5 6.42 9.15 -13.44
N ASN A 6 6.33 10.04 -14.44
CA ASN A 6 6.25 11.48 -14.21
C ASN A 6 4.96 11.88 -13.49
N LYS A 7 3.83 11.24 -13.82
CA LYS A 7 2.57 11.45 -13.09
C LYS A 7 2.67 11.01 -11.64
N VAL A 8 3.31 9.86 -11.36
CA VAL A 8 3.60 9.40 -9.98
C VAL A 8 4.39 10.47 -9.23
N VAL A 9 5.50 10.95 -9.79
CA VAL A 9 6.32 11.99 -9.16
C VAL A 9 5.52 13.25 -8.83
N ASN A 10 4.69 13.72 -9.77
CA ASN A 10 3.88 14.92 -9.57
C ASN A 10 2.81 14.72 -8.50
N GLN A 11 2.15 13.56 -8.47
CA GLN A 11 1.14 13.24 -7.46
C GLN A 11 1.75 13.07 -6.06
N THR A 12 2.94 12.48 -5.96
CA THR A 12 3.67 12.38 -4.69
C THR A 12 4.04 13.77 -4.14
N LYS A 13 4.47 14.70 -5.01
CA LYS A 13 4.73 16.08 -4.60
C LYS A 13 3.47 16.77 -4.05
N ALA A 14 2.32 16.56 -4.69
CA ALA A 14 1.04 17.10 -4.22
C ALA A 14 0.58 16.46 -2.90
N LEU A 15 0.86 15.18 -2.68
CA LEU A 15 0.57 14.50 -1.41
C LEU A 15 1.40 15.04 -0.24
N ASN A 16 2.67 15.37 -0.51
CA ASN A 16 3.62 15.85 0.49
C ASN A 16 3.47 17.33 0.85
N SER A 17 2.71 18.12 0.10
CA SER A 17 2.51 19.55 0.39
C SER A 17 1.48 19.81 1.51
N THR A 18 0.80 18.78 2.01
CA THR A 18 -0.13 18.87 3.14
C THR A 18 0.51 18.26 4.39
N GLN A 19 0.85 19.12 5.35
CA GLN A 19 1.38 18.70 6.65
C GLN A 19 0.35 17.82 7.36
N GLU A 20 0.77 16.61 7.76
CA GLU A 20 -0.09 15.75 8.56
C GLU A 20 -0.32 16.39 9.93
N SER A 21 -1.59 16.45 10.35
CA SER A 21 -1.95 16.85 11.70
C SER A 21 -1.33 15.84 12.67
N GLN A 22 -0.31 16.25 13.42
CA GLN A 22 0.27 15.40 14.46
C GLN A 22 -0.67 15.34 15.66
N ILE A 23 -0.87 14.14 16.21
CA ILE A 23 -1.55 13.96 17.50
C ILE A 23 -0.61 14.52 18.58
N GLN A 24 -0.96 15.67 19.15
CA GLN A 24 -0.06 16.39 20.05
C GLN A 24 0.13 15.70 21.41
N ASN A 25 -0.85 14.93 21.88
CA ASN A 25 -0.81 14.23 23.16
C ASN A 25 -1.33 12.80 23.03
N LEU A 26 -0.47 11.88 22.59
CA LEU A 26 -0.79 10.45 22.48
C LEU A 26 -1.32 9.84 23.79
N GLY A 27 -0.82 10.28 24.95
CA GLY A 27 -1.25 9.77 26.26
C GLY A 27 -2.65 10.21 26.71
N GLN A 28 -3.26 11.18 26.01
CA GLN A 28 -4.60 11.70 26.32
C GLN A 28 -5.57 11.54 25.14
N PHE A 29 -5.16 10.84 24.09
CA PHE A 29 -5.97 10.68 22.89
C PHE A 29 -7.31 10.02 23.22
N ASN A 30 -8.39 10.73 22.92
CA ASN A 30 -9.75 10.25 23.12
C ASN A 30 -10.42 9.95 21.76
N PRO A 31 -10.56 8.67 21.37
CA PRO A 31 -11.19 8.31 20.10
C PRO A 31 -12.70 8.57 20.04
N PHE A 32 -13.35 8.92 21.16
CA PHE A 32 -14.74 9.40 21.17
C PHE A 32 -14.86 10.91 20.91
N ASN A 33 -13.76 11.65 20.97
CA ASN A 33 -13.73 13.08 20.68
C ASN A 33 -13.55 13.30 19.17
N THR A 34 -14.59 13.76 18.49
CA THR A 34 -14.58 13.98 17.03
C THR A 34 -13.54 15.01 16.59
N ASN A 35 -13.18 15.98 17.44
CA ASN A 35 -12.10 16.92 17.13
C ASN A 35 -10.73 16.25 17.13
N GLU A 36 -10.54 15.26 18.00
CA GLU A 36 -9.28 14.50 18.08
C GLU A 36 -9.19 13.45 16.97
N THR A 37 -10.31 12.95 16.45
CA THR A 37 -10.33 11.99 15.33
C THR A 37 -10.49 12.64 13.95
N ALA A 38 -10.72 13.96 13.86
CA ALA A 38 -10.92 14.69 12.60
C ALA A 38 -9.77 14.53 11.59
N PHE A 39 -8.56 14.16 12.02
CA PHE A 39 -7.45 13.85 11.11
C PHE A 39 -7.70 12.57 10.28
N ALA A 40 -8.58 11.67 10.71
CA ALA A 40 -8.92 10.44 10.02
C ALA A 40 -9.60 10.70 8.66
N ASP A 41 -10.36 11.79 8.51
CA ASP A 41 -10.87 12.22 7.19
C ASP A 41 -9.74 12.52 6.21
N LYS A 42 -8.69 13.20 6.70
CA LYS A 42 -7.48 13.47 5.89
C LYS A 42 -6.74 12.18 5.57
N MET A 43 -6.72 11.20 6.49
CA MET A 43 -6.16 9.87 6.20
C MET A 43 -6.90 9.18 5.05
N LEU A 44 -8.24 9.19 5.06
CA LEU A 44 -9.05 8.62 3.98
C LEU A 44 -8.79 9.32 2.64
N GLN A 45 -8.73 10.66 2.63
CA GLN A 45 -8.42 11.43 1.43
C GLN A 45 -7.03 11.07 0.86
N LYS A 46 -6.00 11.04 1.72
CA LYS A 46 -4.64 10.66 1.31
C LYS A 46 -4.58 9.21 0.81
N ARG A 47 -5.32 8.30 1.43
CA ARG A 47 -5.48 6.91 0.98
C ARG A 47 -6.06 6.85 -0.43
N LEU A 48 -7.13 7.57 -0.73
CA LEU A 48 -7.78 7.55 -2.04
C LEU A 48 -6.83 7.98 -3.15
N ILE A 49 -6.08 9.07 -2.93
CA ILE A 49 -5.06 9.54 -3.88
C ILE A 49 -3.94 8.51 -4.04
N SER A 50 -3.47 7.92 -2.94
CA SER A 50 -2.38 6.94 -2.98
C SER A 50 -2.80 5.65 -3.71
N GLN A 51 -4.02 5.16 -3.49
CA GLN A 51 -4.56 3.95 -4.10
C GLN A 51 -4.90 4.16 -5.59
N SER A 52 -5.69 5.19 -5.90
CA SER A 52 -6.21 5.42 -7.26
C SER A 52 -5.15 5.98 -8.23
N ALA A 53 -4.19 6.73 -7.69
CA ALA A 53 -3.28 7.54 -8.48
C ALA A 53 -1.86 6.96 -8.45
N LEU A 54 -1.24 6.83 -7.27
CA LEU A 54 0.16 6.38 -7.19
C LEU A 54 0.32 4.89 -7.48
N LEU A 55 -0.37 4.02 -6.73
CA LEU A 55 -0.21 2.57 -6.89
C LEU A 55 -0.70 2.09 -8.25
N ASN A 56 -1.84 2.61 -8.73
CA ASN A 56 -2.34 2.29 -10.06
C ASN A 56 -1.34 2.69 -11.17
N LEU A 57 -0.76 3.90 -11.11
CA LEU A 57 0.23 4.31 -12.12
C LEU A 57 1.52 3.50 -12.02
N ALA A 58 1.99 3.16 -10.82
CA ALA A 58 3.15 2.30 -10.61
C ALA A 58 2.92 0.89 -11.17
N THR A 59 1.75 0.30 -10.92
CA THR A 59 1.30 -0.95 -11.53
C THR A 59 1.28 -0.85 -13.05
N GLN A 60 0.78 0.25 -13.61
CA GLN A 60 0.82 0.46 -15.07
C GLN A 60 2.24 0.61 -15.61
N VAL A 61 3.19 1.19 -14.86
CA VAL A 61 4.60 1.21 -15.28
C VAL A 61 5.14 -0.22 -15.39
N ALA A 62 4.89 -1.07 -14.41
CA ALA A 62 5.29 -2.47 -14.43
C ALA A 62 4.60 -3.24 -15.58
N ASN A 63 3.28 -3.05 -15.74
CA ASN A 63 2.51 -3.72 -16.79
C ASN A 63 2.92 -3.27 -18.20
N ASN A 64 3.20 -1.98 -18.42
CA ASN A 64 3.71 -1.50 -19.70
C ASN A 64 5.07 -2.10 -20.06
N PHE A 65 5.89 -2.44 -19.06
CA PHE A 65 7.13 -3.16 -19.31
C PHE A 65 6.86 -4.62 -19.68
N LYS A 66 5.98 -5.27 -18.91
CA LYS A 66 5.55 -6.66 -19.16
C LYS A 66 4.83 -6.85 -20.50
N SER A 67 4.27 -5.79 -21.08
CA SER A 67 3.63 -5.84 -22.40
C SER A 67 4.61 -5.78 -23.59
N ILE A 68 5.89 -5.49 -23.34
CA ILE A 68 6.94 -5.59 -24.37
C ILE A 68 7.11 -7.07 -24.75
N ASN A 69 7.56 -7.41 -25.96
CA ASN A 69 7.79 -8.84 -26.27
C ASN A 69 8.91 -9.45 -25.40
N SER A 70 8.82 -10.75 -25.14
CA SER A 70 9.70 -11.46 -24.20
C SER A 70 11.18 -11.41 -24.59
N LEU A 71 11.50 -11.43 -25.88
CA LEU A 71 12.88 -11.35 -26.35
C LEU A 71 13.49 -9.97 -26.06
N GLN A 72 12.74 -8.89 -26.36
CA GLN A 72 13.14 -7.53 -26.01
C GLN A 72 13.24 -7.36 -24.49
N GLN A 73 12.28 -7.88 -23.73
CA GLN A 73 12.36 -7.87 -22.27
C GLN A 73 13.63 -8.56 -21.77
N HIS A 74 13.95 -9.75 -22.28
CA HIS A 74 15.14 -10.50 -21.90
C HIS A 74 16.42 -9.69 -22.14
N TYR A 75 16.55 -9.09 -23.32
CA TYR A 75 17.66 -8.20 -23.65
C TYR A 75 17.72 -6.96 -22.76
N MET A 76 16.58 -6.34 -22.47
CA MET A 76 16.51 -5.20 -21.56
C MET A 76 16.88 -5.58 -20.12
N GLN A 77 16.52 -6.77 -19.67
CA GLN A 77 16.73 -7.22 -18.29
C GLN A 77 18.12 -7.79 -18.02
N THR A 78 18.83 -8.25 -19.06
CA THR A 78 20.14 -8.88 -18.94
C THR A 78 21.28 -7.91 -19.22
N CYS A 79 22.45 -8.22 -18.66
CA CYS A 79 23.70 -7.54 -18.97
C CYS A 79 24.66 -8.55 -19.60
N LEU A 80 24.66 -8.62 -20.94
CA LEU A 80 25.46 -9.58 -21.71
C LEU A 80 26.90 -9.11 -21.94
N GLY A 81 27.21 -7.85 -21.61
CA GLY A 81 28.55 -7.26 -21.72
C GLY A 81 29.47 -7.47 -20.52
N GLY A 82 29.04 -8.15 -19.46
CA GLY A 82 29.77 -8.24 -18.19
C GLY A 82 29.65 -6.97 -17.32
N VAL A 83 30.21 -7.03 -16.10
CA VAL A 83 30.16 -5.93 -15.12
C VAL A 83 30.93 -4.72 -15.67
N GLY A 84 30.22 -3.62 -15.98
CA GLY A 84 30.81 -2.41 -16.57
C GLY A 84 30.16 -1.95 -17.88
N GLY A 85 29.32 -2.78 -18.50
CA GLY A 85 28.29 -2.33 -19.44
C GLY A 85 28.71 -1.90 -20.84
N VAL A 86 29.98 -2.00 -21.22
CA VAL A 86 30.41 -1.67 -22.60
C VAL A 86 31.39 -2.72 -23.10
N GLY A 87 30.91 -3.59 -24.00
CA GLY A 87 31.68 -4.66 -24.64
C GLY A 87 31.00 -5.13 -25.92
N HIS A 88 31.68 -5.93 -26.75
CA HIS A 88 31.19 -6.31 -28.08
C HIS A 88 29.82 -7.03 -28.06
N ASN A 89 29.50 -7.71 -26.94
CA ASN A 89 28.23 -8.40 -26.70
C ASN A 89 27.17 -7.54 -25.97
N ALA A 90 27.49 -6.29 -25.60
CA ALA A 90 26.59 -5.38 -24.89
C ALA A 90 25.58 -4.66 -25.83
N ARG A 91 25.76 -4.75 -27.16
CA ARG A 91 25.00 -3.98 -28.17
C ARG A 91 23.49 -4.13 -28.08
N TYR A 92 22.99 -5.20 -27.47
CA TYR A 92 21.57 -5.46 -27.31
C TYR A 92 21.12 -5.53 -25.85
N SER A 93 22.04 -5.52 -24.87
CA SER A 93 21.70 -5.76 -23.47
C SER A 93 21.68 -4.48 -22.64
N SER A 94 20.63 -4.24 -21.86
CA SER A 94 20.57 -3.05 -21.00
C SER A 94 21.12 -3.41 -19.61
N CYS A 95 22.37 -3.05 -19.35
CA CYS A 95 23.02 -3.23 -18.04
C CYS A 95 22.46 -2.29 -16.95
N ALA A 96 21.20 -1.87 -17.07
CA ALA A 96 20.50 -0.92 -16.19
C ALA A 96 19.77 -1.59 -15.02
N LYS A 97 20.04 -2.88 -14.76
CA LYS A 97 19.46 -3.67 -13.65
C LYS A 97 17.92 -3.75 -13.67
N LEU A 98 17.30 -3.67 -14.86
CA LEU A 98 15.84 -3.58 -15.02
C LEU A 98 15.06 -4.74 -14.37
N ALA A 99 15.59 -5.97 -14.38
CA ALA A 99 14.94 -7.11 -13.71
C ALA A 99 14.76 -6.84 -12.20
N SER A 100 15.83 -6.42 -11.53
CA SER A 100 15.80 -6.12 -10.10
C SER A 100 14.90 -4.91 -9.79
N THR A 101 14.97 -3.86 -10.61
CA THR A 101 14.13 -2.66 -10.45
C THR A 101 12.64 -2.98 -10.61
N LEU A 102 12.27 -3.80 -11.60
CA LEU A 102 10.90 -4.24 -11.79
C LEU A 102 10.41 -5.07 -10.59
N GLY A 103 11.22 -6.02 -10.12
CA GLY A 103 10.88 -6.82 -8.94
C GLY A 103 10.69 -5.97 -7.68
N THR A 104 11.59 -5.00 -7.44
CA THR A 104 11.44 -4.04 -6.34
C THR A 104 10.17 -3.19 -6.49
N LEU A 105 9.86 -2.71 -7.71
CA LEU A 105 8.65 -1.95 -7.97
C LEU A 105 7.39 -2.74 -7.62
N GLU A 106 7.31 -4.00 -8.06
CA GLU A 106 6.15 -4.87 -7.81
C GLU A 106 5.98 -5.19 -6.32
N ASN A 107 7.07 -5.54 -5.64
CA ASN A 107 7.06 -5.77 -4.20
C ASN A 107 6.64 -4.52 -3.42
N THR A 108 7.13 -3.35 -3.84
CA THR A 108 6.81 -2.07 -3.22
C THR A 108 5.33 -1.73 -3.40
N VAL A 109 4.79 -1.94 -4.61
CA VAL A 109 3.36 -1.72 -4.90
C VAL A 109 2.48 -2.64 -4.07
N ALA A 110 2.83 -3.92 -3.96
CA ALA A 110 2.09 -4.88 -3.15
C ALA A 110 2.12 -4.49 -1.66
N TYR A 111 3.31 -4.26 -1.11
CA TYR A 111 3.49 -3.87 0.29
C TYR A 111 2.69 -2.61 0.65
N TYR A 112 2.80 -1.54 -0.14
CA TYR A 112 2.06 -0.31 0.13
C TYR A 112 0.57 -0.42 -0.19
N GLY A 113 0.16 -1.36 -1.05
CA GLY A 113 -1.24 -1.72 -1.24
C GLY A 113 -1.87 -2.17 0.07
N ASP A 114 -1.19 -3.06 0.79
CA ASP A 114 -1.65 -3.53 2.10
C ASP A 114 -1.65 -2.40 3.14
N GLN A 115 -0.57 -1.62 3.22
CA GLN A 115 -0.48 -0.50 4.17
C GLN A 115 -1.61 0.53 3.98
N ILE A 116 -1.99 0.80 2.73
CA ILE A 116 -3.07 1.72 2.42
C ILE A 116 -4.44 1.16 2.85
N ASN A 117 -4.66 -0.15 2.71
CA ASN A 117 -5.87 -0.79 3.20
C ASN A 117 -5.95 -0.74 4.73
N TRP A 118 -4.84 -0.96 5.44
CA TRP A 118 -4.76 -0.76 6.89
C TRP A 118 -5.07 0.68 7.29
N ALA A 119 -4.53 1.67 6.57
CA ALA A 119 -4.82 3.08 6.82
C ALA A 119 -6.31 3.42 6.63
N GLU A 120 -6.97 2.81 5.64
CA GLU A 120 -8.42 2.91 5.49
C GLU A 120 -9.16 2.34 6.70
N THR A 121 -8.82 1.11 7.12
CA THR A 121 -9.47 0.47 8.26
C THR A 121 -9.33 1.33 9.51
N ILE A 122 -8.11 1.80 9.83
CA ILE A 122 -7.85 2.66 10.98
C ILE A 122 -8.67 3.95 10.89
N ALA A 123 -8.63 4.63 9.75
CA ALA A 123 -9.34 5.89 9.59
C ALA A 123 -10.86 5.73 9.72
N ASN A 124 -11.44 4.68 9.11
CA ASN A 124 -12.85 4.37 9.25
C ASN A 124 -13.22 4.02 10.70
N THR A 125 -12.40 3.25 11.41
CA THR A 125 -12.62 2.94 12.82
C THR A 125 -12.57 4.19 13.69
N LEU A 126 -11.63 5.11 13.44
CA LEU A 126 -11.53 6.37 14.20
C LEU A 126 -12.75 7.28 13.96
N LEU A 127 -13.22 7.39 12.72
CA LEU A 127 -14.42 8.18 12.39
C LEU A 127 -15.70 7.57 12.96
N ASN A 128 -15.76 6.24 13.07
CA ASN A 128 -16.93 5.50 13.53
C ASN A 128 -16.71 4.85 14.91
N PHE A 129 -15.82 5.41 15.73
CA PHE A 129 -15.35 4.72 16.93
C PHE A 129 -16.50 4.38 17.88
N SER A 130 -17.36 5.36 18.17
CA SER A 130 -18.55 5.15 19.01
C SER A 130 -19.49 4.07 18.45
N ASN A 131 -19.69 4.05 17.13
CA ASN A 131 -20.56 3.07 16.48
C ASN A 131 -19.94 1.67 16.40
N SER A 132 -18.62 1.56 16.62
CA SER A 132 -17.88 0.30 16.54
C SER A 132 -17.85 -0.45 17.88
N VAL A 133 -18.14 0.22 19.00
CA VAL A 133 -18.12 -0.37 20.35
C VAL A 133 -19.21 -1.43 20.51
N ASP A 134 -20.46 -1.13 20.14
CA ASP A 134 -21.58 -2.07 20.30
C ASP A 134 -21.43 -3.35 19.46
N PRO A 135 -21.08 -3.27 18.15
CA PRO A 135 -20.76 -4.45 17.37
C PRO A 135 -19.65 -5.30 18.00
N LEU A 136 -18.58 -4.67 18.50
CA LEU A 136 -17.47 -5.38 19.13
C LEU A 136 -17.92 -6.13 20.38
N GLN A 137 -18.73 -5.48 21.24
CA GLN A 137 -19.29 -6.10 22.43
C GLN A 137 -20.21 -7.28 22.08
N ASN A 138 -21.04 -7.13 21.04
CA ASN A 138 -21.92 -8.18 20.57
C ASN A 138 -21.13 -9.38 20.04
N THR A 139 -20.09 -9.15 19.24
CA THR A 139 -19.20 -10.20 18.74
C THR A 139 -18.50 -10.93 19.89
N TYR A 140 -18.02 -10.22 20.91
CA TYR A 140 -17.43 -10.83 22.09
C TYR A 140 -18.42 -11.76 22.80
N ASN A 141 -19.62 -11.25 23.11
CA ASN A 141 -20.66 -12.02 23.78
C ASN A 141 -21.06 -13.27 22.99
N PHE A 142 -21.18 -13.15 21.67
CA PHE A 142 -21.46 -14.27 20.78
C PHE A 142 -20.37 -15.36 20.86
N ASN A 143 -19.10 -14.97 20.76
CA ASN A 143 -17.98 -15.91 20.81
C ASN A 143 -17.85 -16.59 22.17
N GLN A 144 -18.08 -15.86 23.25
CA GLN A 144 -18.07 -16.43 24.60
C GLN A 144 -19.16 -17.51 24.75
N ASN A 145 -20.37 -17.24 24.25
CA ASN A 145 -21.47 -18.20 24.29
C ASN A 145 -21.15 -19.45 23.45
N ALA A 146 -20.61 -19.27 22.24
CA ALA A 146 -20.21 -20.38 21.39
C ALA A 146 -19.13 -21.25 22.06
N TYR A 147 -18.13 -20.61 22.68
CA TYR A 147 -17.09 -21.29 23.45
C TYR A 147 -17.67 -22.12 24.60
N ASN A 148 -18.56 -21.53 25.40
CA ASN A 148 -19.21 -22.22 26.52
C ASN A 148 -20.03 -23.44 26.04
N GLN A 149 -20.75 -23.32 24.92
CA GLN A 149 -21.51 -24.44 24.35
C GLN A 149 -20.60 -25.59 23.90
N MET A 150 -19.46 -25.28 23.27
CA MET A 150 -18.48 -26.31 22.87
C MET A 150 -17.91 -27.04 24.09
N GLN A 151 -17.64 -26.35 25.19
CA GLN A 151 -17.17 -26.99 26.43
C GLN A 151 -18.20 -27.97 27.00
N VAL A 152 -19.48 -27.60 26.99
CA VAL A 152 -20.57 -28.50 27.43
C VAL A 152 -20.65 -29.74 26.55
N LEU A 153 -20.50 -29.59 25.23
CA LEU A 153 -20.52 -30.72 24.30
C LEU A 153 -19.29 -31.63 24.42
N HIS A 154 -18.14 -31.10 24.85
CA HIS A 154 -16.92 -31.89 25.05
C HIS A 154 -16.93 -32.69 26.37
N ASN A 155 -17.68 -32.23 27.37
CA ASN A 155 -17.71 -32.84 28.71
C ASN A 155 -18.88 -33.81 28.92
N ASN A 156 -19.72 -34.03 27.90
CA ASN A 156 -20.79 -35.04 27.86
C ASN A 156 -20.45 -36.12 26.83
#